data_AF-A0A5C8LDE7-F1
#
_entry.id   AF-A0A5C8LDE7-F1
#
_cell.length_a   1.000
_cell.length_b   1.000
_cell.length_c   1.000
_cell.angle_alpha   90.00
_cell.angle_beta   90.00
_cell.angle_gamma   90.00
#
_symmetry.space_group_name_H-M   'P 1'
#
loop_
_entity.id
_entity.type
_entity.pdbx_description
1 polymer ?
#
loop_
_entity_poly.entity_id
_entity_poly.type
_entity_poly.pdbx_seq_one_letter_code
_entity_poly.pdbx_strand_id
1 'polypeptide(L)'
;MRERTMCLLFFLFLVVAFSGCGVHNEAALGTVEPNPSSAQAEASSSPSPASTPSLEPKPSPSQTPAPLSSSIGSVPQVKHAFSAAEEAVVKQYRSAIPQKWGERLPGIRTHIVTKEPLIALTFDACGGKEGSGYDKKLIDYLIKEKIPATLFVNARWIEANPDIFAQLAANPLFEIENHGTEHRPLSVNGKLAYGIKGTKSVEEVIHEIDDNADHIEKLTGRRPLFFRSGTAYYDDVSASIVHDLGFQAAGYNVLGDAGATYNTEQVYQALTKAKSGSIVLAHMNHPEKDTAEGVMKAIPVLQKAGFRFVQLATYDLD
;
A
#
# COMPACT_ATOMS: atom_id res chain seq x y z
N MET A 1 -55.42 -40.07 -20.31
CA MET A 1 -56.07 -38.75 -20.35
C MET A 1 -55.03 -37.71 -19.97
N ARG A 2 -55.05 -36.53 -20.63
CA ARG A 2 -54.03 -35.46 -20.64
C ARG A 2 -52.72 -35.77 -21.38
N GLU A 3 -52.61 -35.11 -22.52
CA GLU A 3 -51.48 -35.07 -23.44
C GLU A 3 -50.37 -34.12 -22.93
N ARG A 4 -49.18 -34.21 -23.52
CA ARG A 4 -48.06 -33.28 -23.29
C ARG A 4 -47.74 -32.54 -24.58
N THR A 5 -48.05 -31.25 -24.64
CA THR A 5 -47.76 -30.40 -25.80
C THR A 5 -46.39 -29.75 -25.68
N MET A 6 -45.45 -30.32 -26.46
CA MET A 6 -44.43 -29.65 -27.27
C MET A 6 -44.18 -28.13 -27.07
N CYS A 7 -42.90 -27.76 -26.90
CA CYS A 7 -42.33 -26.58 -27.57
C CYS A 7 -40.80 -26.70 -27.69
N LEU A 8 -40.31 -27.19 -28.84
CA LEU A 8 -38.92 -26.97 -29.27
C LEU A 8 -38.87 -25.61 -29.97
N LEU A 9 -37.93 -24.74 -29.59
CA LEU A 9 -37.61 -23.53 -30.34
C LEU A 9 -36.16 -23.59 -30.82
N PHE A 10 -36.02 -23.73 -32.14
CA PHE A 10 -34.78 -23.52 -32.86
C PHE A 10 -34.31 -22.06 -32.68
N PHE A 11 -33.02 -21.87 -32.43
CA PHE A 11 -32.37 -20.59 -32.73
C PHE A 11 -31.32 -20.77 -33.83
N LEU A 12 -31.50 -19.96 -34.87
CA LEU A 12 -30.78 -19.99 -36.14
C LEU A 12 -29.50 -19.16 -36.01
N PHE A 13 -28.32 -19.77 -36.20
CA PHE A 13 -27.07 -19.01 -36.34
C PHE A 13 -27.01 -18.38 -37.73
N LEU A 14 -27.19 -17.06 -37.79
CA LEU A 14 -27.04 -16.29 -39.03
C LEU A 14 -25.55 -16.00 -39.26
N VAL A 15 -24.97 -16.62 -40.28
CA VAL A 15 -23.66 -16.26 -40.81
C VAL A 15 -23.81 -15.02 -41.70
N VAL A 16 -23.12 -13.93 -41.36
CA VAL A 16 -22.96 -12.78 -42.25
C VAL A 16 -21.50 -12.68 -42.65
N ALA A 17 -21.20 -13.10 -43.87
CA ALA A 17 -19.92 -12.83 -44.52
C ALA A 17 -19.98 -11.48 -45.23
N PHE A 18 -18.97 -10.63 -45.03
CA PHE A 18 -18.71 -9.49 -45.89
C PHE A 18 -17.44 -9.73 -46.69
N SER A 19 -17.59 -9.90 -48.00
CA SER A 19 -16.50 -9.90 -48.98
C SER A 19 -16.36 -8.51 -49.60
N GLY A 20 -15.13 -8.03 -49.75
CA GLY A 20 -14.86 -6.72 -50.33
C GLY A 20 -13.37 -6.47 -50.55
N CYS A 21 -12.91 -6.87 -51.73
CA CYS A 21 -11.73 -6.42 -52.51
C CYS A 21 -10.97 -5.20 -51.97
N GLY A 22 -9.64 -5.25 -51.80
CA GLY A 22 -8.65 -5.08 -52.88
C GLY A 22 -8.10 -3.64 -52.82
N VAL A 23 -6.79 -3.36 -52.80
CA VAL A 23 -5.83 -3.50 -53.91
C VAL A 23 -4.41 -3.79 -53.38
N HIS A 24 -3.58 -4.40 -54.22
CA HIS A 24 -2.18 -4.77 -54.01
C HIS A 24 -1.23 -3.58 -53.72
N ASN A 25 -0.14 -3.84 -53.00
CA ASN A 25 1.18 -3.56 -53.59
C ASN A 25 2.24 -4.57 -53.12
N GLU A 26 3.20 -4.87 -53.98
CA GLU A 26 4.22 -5.91 -53.78
C GLU A 26 5.50 -5.40 -53.10
N ALA A 27 6.09 -6.30 -52.31
CA ALA A 27 7.50 -6.69 -52.26
C ALA A 27 8.62 -5.65 -51.99
N ALA A 28 9.36 -5.91 -50.89
CA ALA A 28 10.78 -6.27 -50.98
C ALA A 28 11.22 -7.02 -49.70
N LEU A 29 11.80 -8.22 -49.85
CA LEU A 29 12.48 -8.93 -48.76
C LEU A 29 13.88 -8.33 -48.52
N GLY A 30 14.36 -8.42 -47.27
CA GLY A 30 15.71 -7.97 -46.89
C GLY A 30 16.15 -8.51 -45.52
N THR A 31 16.27 -9.84 -45.40
CA THR A 31 16.80 -10.49 -44.18
C THR A 31 18.29 -10.81 -44.34
N VAL A 32 19.16 -10.17 -43.54
CA VAL A 32 20.51 -10.70 -43.22
C VAL A 32 20.87 -10.35 -41.78
N GLU A 33 21.16 -11.40 -41.00
CA GLU A 33 21.84 -11.41 -39.71
C GLU A 33 22.67 -12.73 -39.69
N PRO A 34 23.56 -12.98 -38.72
CA PRO A 34 24.74 -12.20 -38.30
C PRO A 34 26.05 -13.02 -38.50
N ASN A 35 27.23 -12.44 -38.29
CA ASN A 35 28.40 -13.15 -37.71
C ASN A 35 29.59 -12.19 -37.37
N PRO A 36 30.61 -12.64 -36.61
CA PRO A 36 31.29 -11.77 -35.66
C PRO A 36 32.77 -11.55 -35.99
N SER A 37 33.45 -10.77 -35.15
CA SER A 37 34.90 -10.86 -35.02
C SER A 37 35.33 -10.75 -33.57
N SER A 38 36.29 -11.60 -33.20
CA SER A 38 36.81 -11.85 -31.87
C SER A 38 38.11 -11.10 -31.61
N ALA A 39 38.32 -10.64 -30.37
CA ALA A 39 39.65 -10.46 -29.81
C ALA A 39 39.65 -10.65 -28.28
N GLN A 40 40.22 -11.77 -27.83
CA GLN A 40 40.97 -11.86 -26.56
C GLN A 40 42.37 -11.23 -26.82
N ALA A 41 43.27 -10.94 -25.87
CA ALA A 41 43.32 -11.10 -24.42
C ALA A 41 43.84 -9.74 -23.84
N GLU A 42 44.52 -9.55 -22.68
CA GLU A 42 45.37 -10.42 -21.87
C GLU A 42 45.64 -9.74 -20.50
N ALA A 43 46.19 -10.49 -19.53
CA ALA A 43 46.46 -9.99 -18.17
C ALA A 43 47.97 -9.80 -17.91
N SER A 44 48.34 -8.75 -17.17
CA SER A 44 49.66 -8.52 -16.56
C SER A 44 49.51 -7.34 -15.57
N SER A 45 49.82 -7.34 -14.27
CA SER A 45 50.79 -8.03 -13.38
C SER A 45 52.00 -7.16 -12.98
N SER A 46 51.86 -6.47 -11.82
CA SER A 46 52.93 -6.11 -10.86
C SER A 46 53.99 -5.07 -11.30
N PRO A 47 54.85 -4.53 -10.38
CA PRO A 47 54.94 -4.75 -8.93
C PRO A 47 54.95 -3.46 -8.05
N SER A 48 54.85 -3.65 -6.73
CA SER A 48 55.28 -2.67 -5.71
C SER A 48 56.80 -2.62 -5.54
N PRO A 49 57.33 -1.63 -4.80
CA PRO A 49 58.46 -1.84 -3.89
C PRO A 49 58.07 -1.72 -2.41
N ALA A 50 58.70 -2.56 -1.57
CA ALA A 50 58.72 -2.46 -0.10
C ALA A 50 59.76 -1.40 0.35
N SER A 51 60.06 -1.06 1.62
CA SER A 51 59.81 -1.64 2.95
C SER A 51 59.48 -0.51 3.97
N THR A 52 59.56 -0.55 5.32
CA THR A 52 60.13 -1.45 6.35
C THR A 52 59.35 -1.24 7.69
N PRO A 53 59.59 -1.96 8.81
CA PRO A 53 58.54 -2.25 9.79
C PRO A 53 58.57 -1.41 11.09
N SER A 54 57.54 -1.59 11.93
CA SER A 54 57.67 -1.43 13.39
C SER A 54 56.90 -2.52 14.14
N LEU A 55 57.41 -2.87 15.32
CA LEU A 55 57.22 -4.16 16.01
C LEU A 55 55.85 -4.33 16.73
N GLU A 56 55.32 -5.55 16.71
CA GLU A 56 54.28 -6.02 17.65
C GLU A 56 54.84 -6.19 19.08
N PRO A 57 53.94 -6.20 20.09
CA PRO A 57 53.97 -7.27 21.10
C PRO A 57 52.72 -8.19 21.06
N LYS A 58 52.96 -9.48 21.31
CA LYS A 58 51.95 -10.57 21.38
C LYS A 58 51.06 -10.51 22.65
N PRO A 59 49.96 -11.31 22.72
CA PRO A 59 48.76 -10.97 23.50
C PRO A 59 48.58 -11.77 24.80
N SER A 60 47.49 -11.46 25.52
CA SER A 60 46.90 -12.30 26.58
C SER A 60 45.37 -12.44 26.37
N PRO A 61 44.70 -13.47 26.96
CA PRO A 61 43.56 -14.11 26.29
C PRO A 61 42.15 -13.78 26.82
N SER A 62 41.17 -14.24 26.04
CA SER A 62 39.78 -14.55 26.40
C SER A 62 38.81 -13.41 26.74
N GLN A 63 37.84 -13.21 25.83
CA GLN A 63 36.45 -13.64 26.10
C GLN A 63 35.62 -13.75 24.81
N THR A 64 34.95 -14.89 24.62
CA THR A 64 33.96 -15.09 23.56
C THR A 64 32.64 -14.44 23.96
N PRO A 65 32.06 -13.52 23.17
CA PRO A 65 30.71 -13.05 23.41
C PRO A 65 29.69 -14.17 23.10
N ALA A 66 28.82 -14.46 24.05
CA ALA A 66 27.64 -15.29 23.84
C ALA A 66 26.65 -14.60 22.86
N PRO A 67 25.79 -15.35 22.15
CA PRO A 67 24.87 -14.76 21.17
C PRO A 67 23.87 -13.81 21.84
N LEU A 68 23.81 -12.58 21.34
CA LEU A 68 22.81 -11.60 21.72
C LEU A 68 21.43 -12.04 21.22
N SER A 69 20.57 -12.47 22.15
CA SER A 69 19.16 -12.71 21.88
C SER A 69 18.47 -11.37 21.59
N SER A 70 18.10 -11.14 20.34
CA SER A 70 17.34 -9.96 19.92
C SER A 70 15.87 -10.11 20.30
N SER A 71 15.53 -9.71 21.52
CA SER A 71 14.14 -9.43 21.89
C SER A 71 13.66 -8.22 21.09
N ILE A 72 12.90 -8.47 20.01
CA ILE A 72 12.14 -7.43 19.31
C ILE A 72 11.19 -6.81 20.33
N GLY A 73 11.42 -5.54 20.68
CA GLY A 73 10.59 -4.83 21.63
C GLY A 73 9.18 -4.68 21.08
N SER A 74 8.18 -5.06 21.87
CA SER A 74 6.83 -4.54 21.71
C SER A 74 6.85 -3.05 21.97
N VAL A 75 6.07 -2.27 21.21
CA VAL A 75 5.75 -0.87 21.54
C VAL A 75 5.32 -0.81 23.01
N PRO A 76 5.82 0.12 23.82
CA PRO A 76 5.32 0.28 25.19
C PRO A 76 3.83 0.63 25.13
N GLN A 77 2.97 -0.34 25.45
CA GLN A 77 1.54 -0.09 25.66
C GLN A 77 1.36 0.78 26.90
N VAL A 78 1.50 2.10 26.72
CA VAL A 78 1.10 3.08 27.71
C VAL A 78 -0.42 3.01 27.76
N LYS A 79 -0.93 2.33 28.78
CA LYS A 79 -2.37 2.28 29.08
C LYS A 79 -2.82 3.66 29.55
N HIS A 80 -2.96 4.58 28.60
CA HIS A 80 -3.70 5.81 28.80
C HIS A 80 -5.12 5.45 29.22
N ALA A 81 -5.65 6.15 30.23
CA ALA A 81 -7.05 6.01 30.57
C ALA A 81 -7.87 6.63 29.43
N PHE A 82 -8.91 5.92 28.99
CA PHE A 82 -9.83 6.41 27.98
C PHE A 82 -10.38 7.79 28.36
N SER A 83 -10.44 8.68 27.36
CA SER A 83 -11.19 9.93 27.46
C SER A 83 -12.69 9.63 27.64
N ALA A 84 -13.45 10.64 28.10
CA ALA A 84 -14.90 10.51 28.24
C ALA A 84 -15.62 10.19 26.91
N ALA A 85 -15.01 10.49 25.76
CA ALA A 85 -15.53 10.12 24.44
C ALA A 85 -15.31 8.63 24.16
N GLU A 86 -14.08 8.14 24.35
CA GLU A 86 -13.75 6.71 24.21
C GLU A 86 -14.56 5.84 25.20
N GLU A 87 -14.73 6.28 26.46
CA GLU A 87 -15.59 5.59 27.44
C GLU A 87 -17.06 5.50 26.97
N ALA A 88 -17.56 6.53 26.29
CA ALA A 88 -18.90 6.52 25.70
C ALA A 88 -19.00 5.53 24.54
N VAL A 89 -17.99 5.48 23.66
CA VAL A 89 -17.89 4.50 22.55
C VAL A 89 -17.81 3.07 23.09
N VAL A 90 -16.96 2.80 24.09
CA VAL A 90 -16.92 1.50 24.79
C VAL A 90 -18.29 1.13 25.32
N LYS A 91 -18.96 2.03 26.05
CA LYS A 91 -20.29 1.78 26.62
C LYS A 91 -21.37 1.51 25.55
N GLN A 92 -21.29 2.19 24.41
CA GLN A 92 -22.22 2.03 23.27
C GLN A 92 -22.05 0.67 22.60
N TYR A 93 -20.81 0.24 22.34
CA TYR A 93 -20.53 -0.92 21.49
C TYR A 93 -20.18 -2.22 22.24
N ARG A 94 -19.95 -2.20 23.57
CA ARG A 94 -19.55 -3.39 24.39
C ARG A 94 -20.43 -4.65 24.28
N SER A 95 -21.63 -4.54 23.72
CA SER A 95 -22.57 -5.66 23.54
C SER A 95 -23.11 -5.73 22.11
N ALA A 96 -22.53 -4.98 21.18
CA ALA A 96 -22.84 -5.07 19.76
C ALA A 96 -22.26 -6.36 19.19
N ILE A 97 -23.02 -7.02 18.32
CA ILE A 97 -22.61 -8.25 17.65
C ILE A 97 -22.45 -7.93 16.16
N PRO A 98 -21.22 -7.99 15.60
CA PRO A 98 -20.98 -7.65 14.21
C PRO A 98 -21.67 -8.65 13.26
N GLN A 99 -22.38 -8.12 12.26
CA GLN A 99 -23.11 -8.89 11.26
C GLN A 99 -22.33 -9.03 9.96
N LYS A 100 -21.37 -8.13 9.69
CA LYS A 100 -20.59 -8.09 8.46
C LYS A 100 -19.09 -8.22 8.73
N TRP A 101 -18.33 -8.45 7.67
CA TRP A 101 -16.87 -8.54 7.66
C TRP A 101 -16.37 -8.30 6.23
N GLY A 102 -15.44 -7.38 6.03
CA GLY A 102 -14.90 -7.12 4.70
C GLY A 102 -14.18 -5.78 4.57
N GLU A 103 -13.64 -5.55 3.38
CA GLU A 103 -12.98 -4.30 2.96
C GLU A 103 -13.98 -3.25 2.42
N ARG A 104 -15.24 -3.66 2.21
CA ARG A 104 -16.31 -2.83 1.63
C ARG A 104 -17.60 -2.98 2.42
N LEU A 105 -17.69 -2.21 3.50
CA LEU A 105 -18.86 -2.10 4.37
C LEU A 105 -19.44 -0.69 4.28
N PRO A 106 -20.73 -0.49 4.60
CA PRO A 106 -21.30 0.86 4.74
C PRO A 106 -20.47 1.70 5.72
N GLY A 107 -20.13 2.92 5.33
CA GLY A 107 -19.26 3.83 6.10
C GLY A 107 -17.77 3.78 5.73
N ILE A 108 -17.33 2.78 4.96
CA ILE A 108 -15.96 2.74 4.40
C ILE A 108 -15.93 3.53 3.09
N ARG A 109 -15.11 4.59 3.06
CA ARG A 109 -14.91 5.49 1.93
C ARG A 109 -14.05 4.85 0.86
N THR A 110 -14.61 4.62 -0.32
CA THR A 110 -13.94 3.88 -1.41
C THR A 110 -13.73 4.70 -2.68
N HIS A 111 -14.41 5.83 -2.81
CA HIS A 111 -14.34 6.73 -3.96
C HIS A 111 -14.27 8.20 -3.52
N ILE A 112 -13.70 9.06 -4.36
CA ILE A 112 -13.88 10.50 -4.28
C ILE A 112 -15.17 10.87 -5.02
N VAL A 113 -16.01 11.72 -4.42
CA VAL A 113 -17.23 12.23 -5.04
C VAL A 113 -16.88 13.30 -6.07
N THR A 114 -16.71 12.90 -7.34
CA THR A 114 -16.31 13.83 -8.40
C THR A 114 -16.81 13.43 -9.78
N LYS A 115 -16.90 14.43 -10.67
CA LYS A 115 -17.04 14.26 -12.13
C LYS A 115 -15.75 14.58 -12.89
N GLU A 116 -14.76 15.15 -12.20
CA GLU A 116 -13.45 15.47 -12.77
C GLU A 116 -12.57 14.21 -12.88
N PRO A 117 -11.58 14.20 -13.80
CA PRO A 117 -10.61 13.10 -13.90
C PRO A 117 -9.60 13.19 -12.74
N LEU A 118 -10.02 12.77 -11.54
CA LEU A 118 -9.17 12.74 -10.33
C LEU A 118 -8.86 11.31 -9.91
N ILE A 119 -7.65 11.09 -9.39
CA ILE A 119 -7.24 9.84 -8.74
C ILE A 119 -6.48 10.19 -7.45
N ALA A 120 -6.83 9.57 -6.33
CA ALA A 120 -5.98 9.57 -5.14
C ALA A 120 -5.03 8.36 -5.19
N LEU A 121 -3.72 8.64 -5.14
CA LEU A 121 -2.73 7.61 -4.85
C LEU A 121 -2.57 7.53 -3.33
N THR A 122 -2.83 6.35 -2.76
CA THR A 122 -2.64 6.13 -1.33
C THR A 122 -1.62 5.02 -1.12
N PHE A 123 -0.66 5.26 -0.23
CA PHE A 123 0.44 4.35 0.06
C PHE A 123 0.45 3.96 1.53
N ASP A 124 0.26 2.69 1.79
CA ASP A 124 0.33 2.12 3.13
C ASP A 124 1.81 1.87 3.47
N ALA A 125 2.19 2.26 4.68
CA ALA A 125 3.52 2.10 5.25
C ALA A 125 3.42 1.20 6.48
N CYS A 126 3.32 -0.10 6.20
CA CYS A 126 3.24 -1.15 7.21
C CYS A 126 4.54 -1.20 8.03
N GLY A 127 4.44 -1.47 9.33
CA GLY A 127 5.58 -1.64 10.23
C GLY A 127 5.66 -3.04 10.83
N GLY A 128 6.84 -3.44 11.30
CA GLY A 128 7.09 -4.74 11.92
C GLY A 128 7.37 -5.88 10.93
N LYS A 129 6.73 -7.04 11.14
CA LYS A 129 7.06 -8.28 10.41
C LYS A 129 6.69 -8.25 8.93
N GLU A 130 5.66 -7.48 8.57
CA GLU A 130 5.21 -7.30 7.19
C GLU A 130 6.11 -6.31 6.42
N GLY A 131 7.26 -5.92 7.00
CA GLY A 131 8.19 -4.96 6.44
C GLY A 131 8.24 -3.68 7.25
N SER A 132 9.34 -2.94 7.11
CA SER A 132 9.50 -1.56 7.61
C SER A 132 10.47 -0.78 6.71
N GLY A 133 10.60 -1.21 5.45
CA GLY A 133 11.44 -0.54 4.47
C GLY A 133 10.87 0.81 4.08
N TYR A 134 11.58 1.50 3.19
CA TYR A 134 11.16 2.77 2.65
C TYR A 134 11.51 2.81 1.17
N ASP A 135 10.48 2.84 0.32
CA ASP A 135 10.64 2.98 -1.13
C ASP A 135 11.00 4.43 -1.49
N LYS A 136 12.28 4.75 -1.27
CA LYS A 136 12.86 6.04 -1.65
C LYS A 136 12.70 6.32 -3.15
N LYS A 137 12.70 5.29 -4.00
CA LYS A 137 12.61 5.45 -5.47
C LYS A 137 11.22 5.95 -5.87
N LEU A 138 10.17 5.33 -5.33
CA LEU A 138 8.79 5.78 -5.47
C LEU A 138 8.64 7.23 -4.96
N ILE A 139 9.08 7.51 -3.73
CA ILE A 139 8.86 8.81 -3.10
C ILE A 139 9.67 9.93 -3.78
N ASP A 140 10.94 9.71 -4.12
CA ASP A 140 11.75 10.68 -4.88
C ASP A 140 11.08 11.03 -6.22
N TYR A 141 10.46 10.04 -6.89
CA TYR A 141 9.73 10.25 -8.12
C TYR A 141 8.46 11.09 -7.92
N LEU A 142 7.64 10.79 -6.91
CA LEU A 142 6.44 11.58 -6.59
C LEU A 142 6.81 13.04 -6.28
N ILE A 143 7.89 13.27 -5.52
CA ILE A 143 8.41 14.62 -5.22
C ILE A 143 8.87 15.33 -6.50
N LYS A 144 9.67 14.66 -7.32
CA LYS A 144 10.24 15.22 -8.55
C LYS A 144 9.16 15.63 -9.56
N GLU A 145 8.17 14.77 -9.77
CA GLU A 145 7.05 15.00 -10.70
C GLU A 145 5.88 15.77 -10.04
N LYS A 146 6.03 16.20 -8.77
CA LYS A 146 5.06 16.97 -7.98
C LYS A 146 3.68 16.31 -7.88
N ILE A 147 3.68 15.01 -7.67
CA ILE A 147 2.48 14.17 -7.55
C ILE A 147 2.09 14.13 -6.07
N PRO A 148 0.95 14.71 -5.67
CA PRO A 148 0.46 14.58 -4.30
C PRO A 148 -0.07 13.16 -4.05
N ALA A 149 0.06 12.69 -2.80
CA ALA A 149 -0.40 11.38 -2.36
C ALA A 149 -0.78 11.39 -0.87
N THR A 150 -1.53 10.39 -0.43
CA THR A 150 -1.88 10.17 0.97
C THR A 150 -1.13 8.97 1.51
N LEU A 151 -0.37 9.14 2.59
CA LEU A 151 0.47 8.10 3.18
C LEU A 151 -0.18 7.62 4.48
N PHE A 152 -0.65 6.37 4.48
CA PHE A 152 -1.19 5.73 5.68
C PHE A 152 -0.03 5.10 6.46
N VAL A 153 0.33 5.66 7.61
CA VAL A 153 1.51 5.27 8.39
C VAL A 153 1.16 4.47 9.64
N ASN A 154 1.83 3.33 9.83
CA ASN A 154 1.68 2.49 11.03
C ASN A 154 2.67 2.95 12.12
N ALA A 155 2.27 2.90 13.39
CA ALA A 155 3.11 3.33 14.51
C ALA A 155 4.52 2.71 14.48
N ARG A 156 4.60 1.40 14.25
CA ARG A 156 5.89 0.67 14.20
C ARG A 156 6.75 1.04 12.99
N TRP A 157 6.15 1.53 11.90
CA TRP A 157 6.89 2.07 10.76
C TRP A 157 7.52 3.42 11.10
N ILE A 158 6.78 4.28 11.83
CA ILE A 158 7.28 5.57 12.32
C ILE A 158 8.44 5.35 13.29
N GLU A 159 8.31 4.42 14.24
CA GLU A 159 9.40 4.05 15.17
C GLU A 159 10.65 3.51 14.47
N ALA A 160 10.49 2.75 13.38
CA ALA A 160 11.60 2.23 12.58
C ALA A 160 12.26 3.30 11.69
N ASN A 161 11.52 4.36 11.32
CA ASN A 161 11.93 5.34 10.31
C ASN A 161 11.68 6.82 10.75
N PRO A 162 12.06 7.26 11.96
CA PRO A 162 11.61 8.54 12.53
C PRO A 162 12.06 9.76 11.72
N ASP A 163 13.32 9.77 11.25
CA ASP A 163 13.87 10.87 10.44
C ASP A 163 13.20 10.94 9.05
N ILE A 164 12.80 9.81 8.49
CA ILE A 164 12.12 9.73 7.19
C ILE A 164 10.67 10.17 7.37
N PHE A 165 10.00 9.70 8.41
CA PHE A 165 8.66 10.15 8.77
C PHE A 165 8.58 11.68 8.93
N ALA A 166 9.53 12.28 9.65
CA ALA A 166 9.60 13.73 9.80
C ALA A 166 9.77 14.47 8.46
N GLN A 167 10.59 13.94 7.55
CA GLN A 167 10.76 14.50 6.20
C GLN A 167 9.49 14.39 5.34
N LEU A 168 8.77 13.26 5.43
CA LEU A 168 7.51 13.05 4.72
C LEU A 168 6.41 13.98 5.25
N ALA A 169 6.26 14.06 6.57
CA ALA A 169 5.24 14.90 7.22
C ALA A 169 5.47 16.40 7.00
N ALA A 170 6.72 16.83 6.80
CA ALA A 170 7.05 18.21 6.45
C ALA A 170 6.83 18.56 4.97
N ASN A 171 6.52 17.57 4.10
CA ASN A 171 6.38 17.78 2.67
C ASN A 171 4.91 17.97 2.27
N PRO A 172 4.51 19.15 1.73
CA PRO A 172 3.10 19.44 1.43
C PRO A 172 2.49 18.59 0.30
N LEU A 173 3.29 17.81 -0.45
CA LEU A 173 2.77 16.81 -1.38
C LEU A 173 2.13 15.61 -0.66
N PHE A 174 2.48 15.37 0.61
CA PHE A 174 2.03 14.20 1.35
C PHE A 174 1.08 14.53 2.49
N GLU A 175 -0.08 13.89 2.46
CA GLU A 175 -1.04 13.88 3.55
C GLU A 175 -0.76 12.64 4.43
N ILE A 176 -0.58 12.83 5.75
CA ILE A 176 -0.15 11.75 6.67
C ILE A 176 -1.34 11.23 7.49
N GLU A 177 -1.80 10.02 7.18
CA GLU A 177 -3.01 9.43 7.75
C GLU A 177 -2.72 8.12 8.52
N ASN A 178 -3.72 7.63 9.26
CA ASN A 178 -3.50 6.63 10.30
C ASN A 178 -3.63 5.17 9.76
N HIS A 179 -2.56 4.38 9.85
CA HIS A 179 -2.55 2.94 9.53
C HIS A 179 -2.49 2.03 10.78
N GLY A 180 -2.97 2.57 11.89
CA GLY A 180 -3.07 1.93 13.18
C GLY A 180 -1.75 1.62 13.89
N THR A 181 -1.88 1.02 15.07
CA THR A 181 -0.77 0.79 16.00
C THR A 181 -0.04 -0.53 15.71
N GLU A 182 -0.73 -1.67 15.80
CA GLU A 182 -0.14 -3.01 15.65
C GLU A 182 -0.36 -3.64 14.26
N HIS A 183 -0.93 -2.87 13.32
CA HIS A 183 -1.24 -3.29 11.94
C HIS A 183 -2.26 -4.42 11.90
N ARG A 184 -3.42 -4.21 12.55
CA ARG A 184 -4.46 -5.23 12.73
C ARG A 184 -5.68 -4.96 11.83
N PRO A 185 -6.38 -6.02 11.38
CA PRO A 185 -7.79 -5.92 11.02
C PRO A 185 -8.59 -5.35 12.19
N LEU A 186 -9.56 -4.46 11.93
CA LEU A 186 -10.45 -4.00 12.98
C LEU A 186 -11.62 -4.97 13.15
N SER A 187 -11.70 -5.61 14.30
CA SER A 187 -12.84 -6.40 14.72
C SER A 187 -13.16 -6.18 16.21
N VAL A 188 -14.43 -6.36 16.58
CA VAL A 188 -14.84 -6.42 18.00
C VAL A 188 -14.96 -7.86 18.52
N ASN A 189 -14.61 -8.87 17.71
CA ASN A 189 -14.66 -10.28 18.12
C ASN A 189 -13.50 -11.15 17.61
N GLY A 190 -12.39 -10.56 17.17
CA GLY A 190 -11.14 -11.28 16.89
C GLY A 190 -11.08 -11.98 15.54
N LYS A 191 -11.89 -11.56 14.55
CA LYS A 191 -11.78 -12.06 13.17
C LYS A 191 -10.37 -11.79 12.61
N LEU A 192 -9.92 -12.69 11.74
CA LEU A 192 -8.62 -12.63 11.09
C LEU A 192 -8.77 -12.31 9.59
N ALA A 193 -7.80 -11.58 9.04
CA ALA A 193 -7.63 -11.38 7.61
C ALA A 193 -6.14 -11.61 7.27
N TYR A 194 -5.87 -12.24 6.13
CA TYR A 194 -4.50 -12.55 5.67
C TYR A 194 -3.57 -13.23 6.69
N GLY A 195 -4.13 -13.99 7.64
CA GLY A 195 -3.39 -14.62 8.75
C GLY A 195 -3.11 -13.71 9.95
N ILE A 196 -3.36 -12.40 9.82
CA ILE A 196 -3.22 -11.40 10.88
C ILE A 196 -4.45 -11.43 11.79
N LYS A 197 -4.22 -11.42 13.11
CA LYS A 197 -5.29 -11.45 14.13
C LYS A 197 -5.86 -10.05 14.35
N GLY A 198 -7.13 -9.85 13.98
CA GLY A 198 -7.83 -8.61 14.26
C GLY A 198 -8.00 -8.32 15.75
N THR A 199 -8.38 -7.09 16.05
CA THR A 199 -8.78 -6.65 17.40
C THR A 199 -9.92 -7.51 17.96
N LYS A 200 -10.01 -7.64 19.28
CA LYS A 200 -10.93 -8.60 19.95
C LYS A 200 -12.04 -7.97 20.77
N SER A 201 -12.06 -6.65 20.90
CA SER A 201 -13.03 -5.90 21.68
C SER A 201 -13.06 -4.44 21.19
N VAL A 202 -13.99 -3.64 21.73
CA VAL A 202 -14.08 -2.21 21.42
C VAL A 202 -12.84 -1.46 21.90
N GLU A 203 -12.32 -1.82 23.07
CA GLU A 203 -11.09 -1.27 23.66
C GLU A 203 -9.86 -1.57 22.78
N GLU A 204 -9.74 -2.80 22.26
CA GLU A 204 -8.66 -3.12 21.32
C GLU A 204 -8.81 -2.38 19.96
N VAL A 205 -10.05 -2.06 19.52
CA VAL A 205 -10.28 -1.23 18.33
C VAL A 205 -9.82 0.22 18.58
N ILE A 206 -10.19 0.81 19.72
CA ILE A 206 -9.81 2.18 20.08
C ILE A 206 -8.28 2.30 20.13
N HIS A 207 -7.57 1.43 20.87
CA HIS A 207 -6.10 1.46 20.93
C HIS A 207 -5.40 1.21 19.58
N GLU A 208 -6.00 0.44 18.68
CA GLU A 208 -5.45 0.26 17.33
C GLU A 208 -5.58 1.55 16.49
N ILE A 209 -6.50 2.45 16.82
CA ILE A 209 -6.71 3.73 16.13
C ILE A 209 -6.00 4.88 16.88
N ASP A 210 -6.43 5.19 18.10
CA ASP A 210 -6.11 6.44 18.78
C ASP A 210 -4.67 6.49 19.31
N ASP A 211 -4.08 5.38 19.76
CA ASP A 211 -2.66 5.36 20.21
C ASP A 211 -1.72 5.87 19.08
N ASN A 212 -1.98 5.49 17.82
CA ASN A 212 -1.23 5.99 16.65
C ASN A 212 -1.69 7.38 16.18
N ALA A 213 -2.97 7.72 16.32
CA ALA A 213 -3.45 9.07 16.00
C ALA A 213 -2.78 10.13 16.90
N ASP A 214 -2.72 9.86 18.20
CA ASP A 214 -2.02 10.66 19.21
C ASP A 214 -0.50 10.73 18.92
N HIS A 215 0.09 9.62 18.47
CA HIS A 215 1.51 9.58 18.09
C HIS A 215 1.79 10.48 16.88
N ILE A 216 0.98 10.38 15.81
CA ILE A 216 1.09 11.24 14.62
C ILE A 216 0.82 12.70 14.99
N GLU A 217 -0.21 12.99 15.78
CA GLU A 217 -0.54 14.35 16.21
C GLU A 217 0.59 14.98 17.03
N LYS A 218 1.18 14.24 17.97
CA LYS A 218 2.33 14.69 18.76
C LYS A 218 3.56 15.01 17.92
N LEU A 219 3.80 14.27 16.83
CA LEU A 219 4.96 14.47 15.96
C LEU A 219 4.75 15.53 14.88
N THR A 220 3.52 15.75 14.44
CA THR A 220 3.20 16.61 13.27
C THR A 220 2.42 17.87 13.62
N GLY A 221 1.81 17.94 14.81
CA GLY A 221 0.87 18.98 15.20
C GLY A 221 -0.52 18.84 14.56
N ARG A 222 -0.80 17.72 13.87
CA ARG A 222 -2.08 17.47 13.18
C ARG A 222 -2.60 16.07 13.49
N ARG A 223 -3.83 15.96 14.00
CA ARG A 223 -4.54 14.68 14.09
C ARG A 223 -4.91 14.17 12.68
N PRO A 224 -4.70 12.87 12.38
CA PRO A 224 -5.25 12.25 11.18
C PRO A 224 -6.77 12.44 11.06
N LEU A 225 -7.26 12.53 9.83
CA LEU A 225 -8.69 12.57 9.49
C LEU A 225 -9.20 11.21 9.01
N PHE A 226 -8.31 10.40 8.45
CA PHE A 226 -8.59 9.10 7.88
C PHE A 226 -7.88 8.00 8.65
N PHE A 227 -8.56 6.86 8.79
CA PHE A 227 -8.00 5.62 9.30
C PHE A 227 -8.17 4.50 8.28
N ARG A 228 -7.09 3.72 8.07
CA ARG A 228 -7.11 2.47 7.32
C ARG A 228 -6.56 1.35 8.17
N SER A 229 -7.36 0.32 8.46
CA SER A 229 -6.89 -0.85 9.22
C SER A 229 -5.74 -1.56 8.47
N GLY A 230 -4.85 -2.24 9.19
CA GLY A 230 -3.65 -2.90 8.63
C GLY A 230 -3.93 -4.04 7.64
N THR A 231 -5.18 -4.30 7.30
CA THR A 231 -5.57 -5.26 6.26
C THR A 231 -6.70 -4.73 5.38
N ALA A 232 -7.09 -3.46 5.54
CA ALA A 232 -8.34 -2.87 5.08
C ALA A 232 -9.64 -3.61 5.49
N TYR A 233 -9.56 -4.69 6.28
CA TYR A 233 -10.74 -5.39 6.83
C TYR A 233 -11.27 -4.73 8.09
N TYR A 234 -12.60 -4.70 8.15
CA TYR A 234 -13.40 -4.24 9.29
C TYR A 234 -14.56 -5.23 9.52
N ASP A 235 -15.11 -5.27 10.73
CA ASP A 235 -16.53 -5.58 10.92
C ASP A 235 -17.38 -4.29 11.00
N ASP A 236 -18.70 -4.41 10.82
CA ASP A 236 -19.61 -3.26 10.74
C ASP A 236 -19.72 -2.46 12.05
N VAL A 237 -19.46 -3.12 13.18
CA VAL A 237 -19.35 -2.45 14.49
C VAL A 237 -18.06 -1.63 14.54
N SER A 238 -16.92 -2.22 14.18
CA SER A 238 -15.65 -1.49 14.18
C SER A 238 -15.60 -0.33 13.18
N ALA A 239 -16.25 -0.46 12.02
CA ALA A 239 -16.38 0.64 11.06
C ALA A 239 -17.21 1.81 11.62
N SER A 240 -18.21 1.51 12.48
CA SER A 240 -19.01 2.53 13.16
C SER A 240 -18.25 3.18 14.33
N ILE A 241 -17.39 2.41 15.02
CA ILE A 241 -16.46 2.94 16.03
C ILE A 241 -15.48 3.95 15.42
N VAL A 242 -14.88 3.66 14.25
CA VAL A 242 -13.98 4.61 13.54
C VAL A 242 -14.67 5.97 13.32
N HIS A 243 -15.94 5.95 12.88
CA HIS A 243 -16.75 7.15 12.69
C HIS A 243 -17.03 7.90 14.01
N ASP A 244 -17.43 7.18 15.06
CA ASP A 244 -17.81 7.79 16.34
C ASP A 244 -16.60 8.32 17.14
N LEU A 245 -15.38 7.87 16.82
CA LEU A 245 -14.11 8.47 17.25
C LEU A 245 -13.71 9.70 16.40
N GLY A 246 -14.47 10.05 15.37
CA GLY A 246 -14.25 11.24 14.53
C GLY A 246 -13.41 11.04 13.27
N PHE A 247 -13.04 9.80 12.94
CA PHE A 247 -12.27 9.48 11.73
C PHE A 247 -13.16 9.00 10.58
N GLN A 248 -12.67 9.12 9.35
CA GLN A 248 -13.25 8.45 8.19
C GLN A 248 -12.50 7.15 7.88
N ALA A 249 -13.22 6.04 7.79
CA ALA A 249 -12.65 4.76 7.39
C ALA A 249 -12.27 4.78 5.90
N ALA A 250 -10.98 4.83 5.56
CA ALA A 250 -10.49 4.94 4.19
C ALA A 250 -10.23 3.56 3.56
N GLY A 251 -11.15 3.14 2.69
CA GLY A 251 -10.99 2.00 1.80
C GLY A 251 -10.34 2.37 0.47
N TYR A 252 -10.68 1.62 -0.57
CA TYR A 252 -10.17 1.78 -1.94
C TYR A 252 -11.08 1.09 -2.97
N ASN A 253 -11.01 1.56 -4.22
CA ASN A 253 -11.67 0.91 -5.37
C ASN A 253 -10.70 0.33 -6.40
N VAL A 254 -9.40 0.70 -6.34
CA VAL A 254 -8.33 0.12 -7.16
C VAL A 254 -7.30 -0.55 -6.24
N LEU A 255 -7.14 -1.87 -6.39
CA LEU A 255 -6.05 -2.61 -5.77
C LEU A 255 -4.80 -2.43 -6.63
N GLY A 256 -3.90 -1.53 -6.23
CA GLY A 256 -2.77 -1.05 -7.03
C GLY A 256 -1.63 -2.07 -7.12
N ASP A 257 -1.24 -2.71 -6.02
CA ASP A 257 -0.09 -3.63 -5.97
C ASP A 257 -0.36 -4.97 -5.25
N ALA A 258 -1.57 -5.15 -4.70
CA ALA A 258 -1.98 -6.32 -3.94
C ALA A 258 -1.02 -6.73 -2.81
N GLY A 259 -0.57 -5.76 -1.99
CA GLY A 259 0.36 -6.03 -0.90
C GLY A 259 1.79 -6.20 -1.42
N ALA A 260 2.18 -5.37 -2.38
CA ALA A 260 3.45 -5.44 -3.11
C ALA A 260 3.76 -6.84 -3.72
N THR A 261 2.72 -7.60 -4.08
CA THR A 261 2.84 -8.91 -4.73
C THR A 261 2.73 -8.84 -6.25
N TYR A 262 2.17 -7.76 -6.79
CA TYR A 262 2.12 -7.48 -8.22
C TYR A 262 3.51 -7.11 -8.77
N ASN A 263 3.80 -7.61 -9.98
CA ASN A 263 4.94 -7.12 -10.76
C ASN A 263 4.63 -5.78 -11.45
N THR A 264 5.66 -5.18 -12.04
CA THR A 264 5.64 -3.87 -12.70
C THR A 264 4.46 -3.70 -13.66
N GLU A 265 4.17 -4.73 -14.47
CA GLU A 265 3.08 -4.66 -15.45
C GLU A 265 1.72 -4.81 -14.79
N GLN A 266 1.58 -5.64 -13.76
CA GLN A 266 0.33 -5.77 -13.01
C GLN A 266 -0.03 -4.47 -12.29
N VAL A 267 0.94 -3.81 -11.64
CA VAL A 267 0.76 -2.48 -11.02
C VAL A 267 0.37 -1.44 -12.08
N TYR A 268 1.10 -1.37 -13.19
CA TYR A 268 0.78 -0.49 -14.32
C TYR A 268 -0.65 -0.71 -14.85
N GLN A 269 -1.05 -1.96 -15.03
CA GLN A 269 -2.38 -2.35 -15.51
C GLN A 269 -3.49 -2.09 -14.48
N ALA A 270 -3.21 -2.12 -13.18
CA ALA A 270 -4.17 -1.75 -12.14
C ALA A 270 -4.42 -0.24 -12.16
N LEU A 271 -3.35 0.57 -12.14
CA LEU A 271 -3.44 2.02 -12.12
C LEU A 271 -4.03 2.61 -13.41
N THR A 272 -3.65 2.10 -14.58
CA THR A 272 -4.20 2.60 -15.87
C THR A 272 -5.66 2.22 -16.13
N LYS A 273 -6.27 1.36 -15.28
CA LYS A 273 -7.71 1.06 -15.29
C LYS A 273 -8.52 1.86 -14.26
N ALA A 274 -7.85 2.73 -13.49
CA ALA A 274 -8.50 3.66 -12.58
C ALA A 274 -9.47 4.59 -13.33
N LYS A 275 -10.48 5.08 -12.61
CA LYS A 275 -11.52 5.97 -13.15
C LYS A 275 -11.52 7.30 -12.38
N SER A 276 -12.30 8.27 -12.85
CA SER A 276 -12.61 9.48 -12.09
C SER A 276 -13.08 9.11 -10.68
N GLY A 277 -12.42 9.68 -9.68
CA GLY A 277 -12.67 9.45 -8.27
C GLY A 277 -12.11 8.16 -7.70
N SER A 278 -11.21 7.46 -8.42
CA SER A 278 -10.55 6.27 -7.88
C SER A 278 -9.61 6.59 -6.71
N ILE A 279 -9.69 5.74 -5.68
CA ILE A 279 -8.72 5.65 -4.59
C ILE A 279 -7.90 4.38 -4.82
N VAL A 280 -6.60 4.54 -5.04
CA VAL A 280 -5.64 3.45 -5.29
C VAL A 280 -4.99 3.06 -3.97
N LEU A 281 -5.09 1.78 -3.57
CA LEU A 281 -4.29 1.19 -2.50
C LEU A 281 -3.01 0.59 -3.07
N ALA A 282 -1.86 1.11 -2.64
CA ALA A 282 -0.53 0.53 -2.88
C ALA A 282 0.31 0.67 -1.60
N HIS A 283 1.57 0.22 -1.61
CA HIS A 283 2.45 0.19 -0.45
C HIS A 283 3.77 0.91 -0.71
N MET A 284 4.38 1.48 0.33
CA MET A 284 5.73 2.09 0.24
C MET A 284 6.77 1.49 1.20
N ASN A 285 6.41 0.44 1.95
CA ASN A 285 7.30 -0.25 2.90
C ASN A 285 8.11 -1.41 2.30
N HIS A 286 8.02 -1.61 0.98
CA HIS A 286 8.60 -2.73 0.22
C HIS A 286 9.52 -2.27 -0.94
N PRO A 287 10.67 -1.63 -0.65
CA PRO A 287 11.61 -1.14 -1.67
C PRO A 287 12.24 -2.23 -2.55
N GLU A 288 12.08 -3.51 -2.18
CA GLU A 288 12.53 -4.68 -2.93
C GLU A 288 11.51 -5.20 -3.96
N LYS A 289 10.38 -4.50 -4.15
CA LYS A 289 9.26 -4.89 -5.00
C LYS A 289 9.00 -3.88 -6.11
N ASP A 290 8.17 -4.27 -7.07
CA ASP A 290 7.89 -3.55 -8.32
C ASP A 290 6.90 -2.36 -8.21
N THR A 291 6.48 -1.96 -6.99
CA THR A 291 5.46 -0.91 -6.84
C THR A 291 5.95 0.42 -7.41
N ALA A 292 7.19 0.82 -7.16
CA ALA A 292 7.80 2.01 -7.79
C ALA A 292 7.72 1.96 -9.32
N GLU A 293 8.22 0.90 -9.94
CA GLU A 293 8.32 0.73 -11.39
C GLU A 293 6.96 0.85 -12.06
N GLY A 294 5.94 0.18 -11.51
CA GLY A 294 4.59 0.21 -12.07
C GLY A 294 3.92 1.58 -11.92
N VAL A 295 4.09 2.24 -10.77
CA VAL A 295 3.56 3.59 -10.51
C VAL A 295 4.22 4.62 -11.43
N MET A 296 5.56 4.59 -11.53
CA MET A 296 6.36 5.45 -12.42
C MET A 296 5.99 5.27 -13.90
N LYS A 297 5.60 4.05 -14.31
CA LYS A 297 5.13 3.75 -15.67
C LYS A 297 3.70 4.25 -15.92
N ALA A 298 2.82 4.20 -14.91
CA ALA A 298 1.41 4.54 -15.05
C ALA A 298 1.12 6.05 -15.01
N ILE A 299 1.83 6.80 -14.15
CA ILE A 299 1.57 8.24 -13.91
C ILE A 299 1.58 9.08 -15.20
N PRO A 300 2.59 8.98 -16.10
CA PRO A 300 2.62 9.77 -17.33
C PRO A 300 1.48 9.43 -18.30
N VAL A 301 1.01 8.18 -18.30
CA VAL A 301 -0.12 7.72 -19.14
C VAL A 301 -1.43 8.30 -18.63
N LEU A 302 -1.65 8.28 -17.31
CA LEU A 302 -2.81 8.86 -16.65
C LEU A 302 -2.87 10.39 -16.83
N GLN A 303 -1.75 11.09 -16.65
CA GLN A 303 -1.65 12.53 -16.90
C GLN A 303 -1.97 12.88 -18.37
N LYS A 304 -1.44 12.10 -19.33
CA LYS A 304 -1.76 12.27 -20.76
C LYS A 304 -3.24 11.99 -21.08
N ALA A 305 -3.90 11.13 -20.32
CA ALA A 305 -5.35 10.91 -20.38
C ALA A 305 -6.17 12.00 -19.66
N GLY A 306 -5.52 13.02 -19.09
CA GLY A 306 -6.16 14.17 -18.44
C GLY A 306 -6.35 14.02 -16.93
N PHE A 307 -5.86 12.95 -16.31
CA PHE A 307 -6.00 12.75 -14.86
C PHE A 307 -5.10 13.68 -14.03
N ARG A 308 -5.65 14.19 -12.93
CA ARG A 308 -4.92 14.89 -11.87
C ARG A 308 -4.87 14.01 -10.62
N PHE A 309 -3.72 14.03 -9.93
CA PHE A 309 -3.56 13.36 -8.65
C PHE A 309 -3.90 14.31 -7.50
N VAL A 310 -4.48 13.77 -6.43
CA VAL A 310 -5.02 14.54 -5.29
C VAL A 310 -4.82 13.81 -3.95
N GLN A 311 -4.81 14.59 -2.87
CA GLN A 311 -4.94 14.11 -1.48
C GLN A 311 -6.42 13.85 -1.14
N LEU A 312 -6.68 13.00 -0.15
CA LEU A 312 -8.04 12.62 0.27
C LEU A 312 -8.78 13.79 0.92
N ALA A 313 -8.19 14.50 1.90
CA ALA A 313 -8.86 15.60 2.61
C ALA A 313 -9.21 16.82 1.73
N THR A 314 -8.79 16.84 0.46
CA THR A 314 -9.17 17.90 -0.49
C THR A 314 -10.60 17.72 -1.03
N TYR A 315 -11.21 16.54 -0.87
CA TYR A 315 -12.50 16.20 -1.49
C TYR A 315 -13.41 15.36 -0.59
N ASP A 316 -14.72 15.47 -0.80
CA ASP A 316 -15.70 14.55 -0.20
C ASP A 316 -15.53 13.13 -0.74
N LEU A 317 -15.70 12.12 0.13
CA LEU A 317 -15.59 10.70 -0.23
C LEU A 317 -16.92 9.95 0.00
N ASP A 318 -17.13 8.88 -0.78
CA ASP A 318 -18.27 7.94 -0.68
C ASP A 318 -17.81 6.54 -0.23
#